data_AF-A0A8J6JXT2-F1
#
_entry.id   AF-A0A8J6JXT2-F1
#
_cell.length_a   1.000
_cell.length_b   1.000
_cell.length_c   1.000
_cell.angle_alpha   90.00
_cell.angle_beta   90.00
_cell.angle_gamma   90.00
#
_symmetry.space_group_name_H-M   'P 1'
#
loop_
_entity.id
_entity.type
_entity.pdbx_description
1 polymer ?
#
loop_
_entity_poly.entity_id
_entity_poly.type
_entity_poly.pdbx_seq_one_letter_code
_entity_poly.pdbx_strand_id
1 'polypeptide(L)'
;MLGNILQDGEFYDNATPLVKVDAGDILAVSSSVQRYPQYRGSGSRLDEEDPEEFLSALLHEVLAVEPLLKIRCNNKTQESNSYQIIVERDGTLKVPNVQTLMDRSFRFYEDLTFDQVPRCLILQMPRFGKKFKMFPYIRPSLELDINHMLHKRSTVCCLCLSPAEYECTYCLADPLTTDGNVRQFCQLCEKQVHSNNQLKDHKPTKLNTQTNASNQKLELLAVLCIRTSHFVSFVKYGPGKNSWVFFDSMAGRIGTEIGTNVPVVRTCPQLGDYLSMSEEEFSAVDFTKMDALSKRFFSDIYMCIYQCPDHSMQSG
;
A
#
# COMPACT_ATOMS: atom_id res chain seq x y z
N MET A 1 -5.78 -38.85 -23.77
CA MET A 1 -7.03 -38.46 -23.09
C MET A 1 -6.83 -37.14 -22.35
N LEU A 2 -6.54 -36.08 -23.11
CA LEU A 2 -6.45 -34.70 -22.65
C LEU A 2 -7.29 -33.90 -23.64
N GLY A 3 -8.49 -33.54 -23.20
CA GLY A 3 -9.47 -32.83 -24.02
C GLY A 3 -10.73 -32.66 -23.18
N ASN A 4 -11.16 -31.40 -23.06
CA ASN A 4 -12.44 -30.92 -22.53
C ASN A 4 -12.52 -30.81 -21.01
N ILE A 5 -12.25 -29.60 -20.47
CA ILE A 5 -13.16 -28.88 -19.55
C ILE A 5 -12.90 -27.37 -19.69
N LEU A 6 -13.40 -26.75 -20.78
CA LEU A 6 -13.65 -25.30 -20.87
C LEU A 6 -14.80 -25.08 -21.88
N GLN A 7 -16.02 -25.39 -21.45
CA GLN A 7 -17.32 -25.01 -22.02
C GLN A 7 -18.22 -25.01 -20.77
N ASP A 8 -18.88 -23.93 -20.34
CA ASP A 8 -19.65 -22.95 -21.07
C ASP A 8 -19.66 -21.58 -20.36
N GLY A 9 -19.82 -20.51 -21.15
CA GLY A 9 -20.05 -19.15 -20.67
C GLY A 9 -19.61 -18.15 -21.72
N GLU A 10 -20.56 -17.60 -22.47
CA GLU A 10 -20.36 -16.64 -23.57
C GLU A 10 -19.43 -15.48 -23.17
N PHE A 11 -18.20 -15.49 -23.67
CA PHE A 11 -17.28 -14.36 -23.58
C PHE A 11 -17.49 -13.46 -24.79
N TYR A 12 -18.03 -12.26 -24.55
CA TYR A 12 -18.01 -11.17 -25.52
C TYR A 12 -16.56 -10.84 -25.91
N ASP A 13 -16.40 -10.69 -27.21
CA ASP A 13 -15.17 -10.50 -27.99
C ASP A 13 -14.50 -9.16 -27.67
N ASN A 14 -13.58 -9.16 -26.69
CA ASN A 14 -12.57 -8.11 -26.45
C ASN A 14 -11.50 -8.65 -25.48
N ALA A 15 -10.95 -9.83 -25.78
CA ALA A 15 -9.92 -10.43 -24.94
C ALA A 15 -8.60 -9.66 -25.11
N THR A 16 -8.24 -8.89 -24.09
CA THR A 16 -6.84 -8.46 -23.88
C THR A 16 -5.93 -9.69 -24.00
N PRO A 17 -4.79 -9.60 -24.72
CA PRO A 17 -3.93 -10.75 -24.91
C PRO A 17 -3.46 -11.28 -23.55
N LEU A 18 -3.65 -12.57 -23.32
CA LEU A 18 -3.15 -13.27 -22.14
C LEU A 18 -1.61 -13.21 -22.15
N VAL A 19 -1.04 -12.30 -21.35
CA VAL A 19 0.40 -12.25 -21.11
C VAL A 19 0.75 -13.38 -20.14
N LYS A 20 1.54 -14.35 -20.61
CA LYS A 20 2.16 -15.36 -19.77
C LYS A 20 3.59 -14.94 -19.47
N VAL A 21 3.95 -14.94 -18.20
CA VAL A 21 5.32 -14.64 -17.74
C VAL A 21 6.00 -15.97 -17.41
N ASP A 22 7.17 -16.20 -17.98
CA ASP A 22 7.96 -17.40 -17.70
C ASP A 22 8.86 -17.20 -16.47
N ALA A 23 9.23 -18.29 -15.80
CA ALA A 23 10.18 -18.24 -14.70
C ALA A 23 11.53 -17.62 -15.12
N GLY A 24 11.94 -17.78 -16.39
CA GLY A 24 13.14 -17.14 -16.95
C GLY A 24 13.09 -15.61 -16.88
N ASP A 25 11.94 -15.00 -17.16
CA ASP A 25 11.76 -13.55 -17.08
C ASP A 25 11.87 -13.07 -15.61
N ILE A 26 11.26 -13.82 -14.68
CA ILE A 26 11.35 -13.54 -13.24
C ILE A 26 12.81 -13.66 -12.74
N LEU A 27 13.55 -14.67 -13.19
CA LEU A 27 14.96 -14.86 -12.86
C LEU A 27 15.85 -13.74 -13.41
N ALA A 28 15.52 -13.17 -14.57
CA ALA A 28 16.23 -12.03 -15.13
C ALA A 28 16.04 -10.76 -14.28
N VAL A 29 14.81 -10.51 -13.81
CA VAL A 29 14.52 -9.40 -12.88
C VAL A 29 15.23 -9.63 -11.55
N SER A 30 15.12 -10.82 -10.97
CA SER A 30 15.80 -11.18 -9.71
C SER A 30 17.32 -11.02 -9.82
N SER A 31 17.92 -11.44 -10.95
CA SER A 31 19.35 -11.26 -11.20
C SER A 31 19.76 -9.80 -11.32
N SER A 32 18.86 -8.90 -11.72
CA SER A 32 19.13 -7.46 -11.79
C SER A 32 19.14 -6.83 -10.40
N VAL A 33 18.21 -7.24 -9.53
CA VAL A 33 18.18 -6.84 -8.11
C VAL A 33 19.43 -7.34 -7.36
N GLN A 34 19.84 -8.59 -7.59
CA GLN A 34 21.03 -9.19 -6.94
C GLN A 34 22.38 -8.55 -7.34
N ARG A 35 22.41 -7.62 -8.31
CA ARG A 35 23.63 -6.86 -8.64
C ARG A 35 23.99 -5.83 -7.57
N TYR A 36 23.03 -5.45 -6.73
CA TYR A 36 23.20 -4.45 -5.69
C TYR A 36 23.66 -5.14 -4.39
N PRO A 37 24.90 -4.90 -3.92
CA PRO A 37 25.49 -5.63 -2.79
C PRO A 37 24.69 -5.57 -1.49
N GLN A 38 23.94 -4.48 -1.28
CA GLN A 38 23.10 -4.25 -0.12
C GLN A 38 21.83 -5.13 -0.10
N TYR A 39 21.41 -5.66 -1.25
CA TYR A 39 20.28 -6.59 -1.41
C TYR A 39 20.74 -7.99 -1.80
N ARG A 40 22.04 -8.24 -1.67
CA ARG A 40 22.60 -9.58 -1.75
C ARG A 40 22.29 -10.23 -0.42
N GLY A 41 21.15 -10.92 -0.33
CA GLY A 41 20.82 -11.74 0.83
C GLY A 41 22.05 -12.56 1.24
N SER A 42 22.25 -12.73 2.54
CA SER A 42 23.32 -13.61 3.07
C SER A 42 23.15 -15.09 2.68
N GLY A 43 22.06 -15.41 1.97
CA GLY A 43 21.66 -16.73 1.51
C GLY A 43 21.91 -17.01 0.03
N SER A 44 21.68 -18.26 -0.35
CA SER A 44 21.80 -18.74 -1.73
C SER A 44 20.66 -18.17 -2.60
N ARG A 45 20.79 -18.25 -3.93
CA ARG A 45 19.72 -17.91 -4.92
C ARG A 45 18.36 -18.58 -4.69
N LEU A 46 18.26 -19.48 -3.71
CA LEU A 46 17.12 -20.33 -3.38
C LEU A 46 16.41 -19.90 -2.09
N ASP A 47 16.95 -18.94 -1.34
CA ASP A 47 16.35 -18.50 -0.09
C ASP A 47 15.24 -17.48 -0.37
N GLU A 48 14.12 -17.60 0.36
CA GLU A 48 13.02 -16.64 0.27
C GLU A 48 13.40 -15.32 0.95
N GLU A 49 13.72 -14.34 0.12
CA GLU A 49 13.95 -12.96 0.51
C GLU A 49 12.68 -12.28 1.03
N ASP A 50 12.83 -11.29 1.90
CA ASP A 50 11.70 -10.54 2.43
C ASP A 50 11.13 -9.60 1.34
N PRO A 51 9.79 -9.60 1.09
CA PRO A 51 9.19 -8.84 -0.01
C PRO A 51 9.45 -7.33 0.06
N GLU A 52 9.67 -6.79 1.25
CA GLU A 52 10.03 -5.37 1.44
C GLU A 52 11.40 -5.04 0.85
N GLU A 53 12.41 -5.86 1.13
CA GLU A 53 13.77 -5.65 0.63
C GLU A 53 13.79 -5.75 -0.90
N PHE A 54 13.10 -6.76 -1.44
CA PHE A 54 12.93 -6.91 -2.89
C PHE A 54 12.22 -5.71 -3.52
N LEU A 55 11.12 -5.24 -2.91
CA LEU A 55 10.37 -4.08 -3.41
C LEU A 55 11.22 -2.80 -3.38
N SER A 56 11.92 -2.57 -2.28
CA SER A 56 12.80 -1.42 -2.10
C SER A 56 13.90 -1.42 -3.16
N ALA A 57 14.58 -2.55 -3.37
CA ALA A 57 15.62 -2.69 -4.38
C ALA A 57 15.08 -2.49 -5.80
N LEU A 58 13.95 -3.13 -6.14
CA LEU A 58 13.39 -3.05 -7.47
C LEU A 58 12.93 -1.62 -7.82
N LEU A 59 12.18 -0.99 -6.92
CA LEU A 59 11.63 0.34 -7.18
C LEU A 59 12.70 1.42 -7.12
N HIS A 60 13.57 1.40 -6.11
CA HIS A 60 14.55 2.46 -5.89
C HIS A 60 15.80 2.31 -6.77
N GLU A 61 16.43 1.13 -6.76
CA GLU A 61 17.74 0.95 -7.39
C GLU A 61 17.63 0.60 -8.88
N VAL A 62 16.69 -0.27 -9.23
CA VAL A 62 16.57 -0.80 -10.61
C VAL A 62 15.73 0.13 -11.48
N LEU A 63 14.56 0.54 -10.99
CA LEU A 63 13.59 1.31 -11.78
C LEU A 63 13.66 2.83 -11.53
N ALA A 64 14.38 3.28 -10.49
CA ALA A 64 14.49 4.69 -10.10
C ALA A 64 13.12 5.39 -9.98
N VAL A 65 12.14 4.69 -9.38
CA VAL A 65 10.78 5.19 -9.16
C VAL A 65 10.78 6.13 -7.95
N GLU A 66 10.01 7.22 -8.05
CA GLU A 66 9.77 8.08 -6.90
C GLU A 66 9.10 7.30 -5.75
N PRO A 67 9.46 7.55 -4.48
CA PRO A 67 8.88 6.84 -3.35
C PRO A 67 7.36 6.94 -3.32
N LEU A 68 6.70 5.80 -3.09
CA LEU A 68 5.24 5.71 -3.11
C LEU A 68 4.58 6.50 -1.97
N LEU A 69 5.27 6.62 -0.83
CA LEU A 69 4.79 7.25 0.39
C LEU A 69 5.72 8.39 0.81
N LYS A 70 5.10 9.52 1.14
CA LYS A 70 5.74 10.66 1.81
C LYS A 70 5.04 10.88 3.13
N ILE A 71 5.69 10.48 4.21
CA ILE A 71 5.13 10.48 5.56
C ILE A 71 5.86 11.55 6.37
N ARG A 72 5.11 12.48 6.95
CA ARG A 72 5.63 13.52 7.84
C ARG A 72 5.56 13.04 9.28
N CYS A 73 6.66 13.18 10.02
CA CYS A 73 6.75 12.95 11.45
C CYS A 73 7.68 14.00 12.06
N ASN A 74 7.26 14.70 13.12
CA ASN A 74 8.05 15.74 13.80
C ASN A 74 8.63 16.79 12.82
N ASN A 75 7.80 17.30 11.90
CA ASN A 75 8.19 18.24 10.84
C ASN A 75 9.26 17.77 9.86
N LYS A 76 9.59 16.48 9.83
CA LYS A 76 10.46 15.87 8.82
C LYS A 76 9.64 14.95 7.93
N THR A 77 9.83 15.10 6.61
CA THR A 77 9.25 14.16 5.64
C THR A 77 10.22 13.00 5.46
N GLN A 78 9.73 11.79 5.67
CA GLN A 78 10.39 10.54 5.36
C GLN A 78 9.74 9.95 4.11
N GLU A 79 10.58 9.41 3.23
CA GLU A 79 10.15 8.77 1.99
C GLU A 79 10.31 7.26 2.12
N SER A 80 9.28 6.52 1.72
CA SER A 80 9.27 5.05 1.80
C SER A 80 8.36 4.46 0.71
N ASN A 81 8.53 3.17 0.42
CA ASN A 81 7.67 2.42 -0.49
C ASN A 81 6.55 1.66 0.24
N SER A 82 6.69 1.42 1.54
CA SER A 82 5.70 0.73 2.36
C SER A 82 5.65 1.30 3.77
N TYR A 83 4.54 1.05 4.46
CA TYR A 83 4.34 1.44 5.86
C TYR A 83 4.11 0.21 6.74
N GLN A 84 4.92 0.05 7.77
CA GLN A 84 4.75 -0.99 8.79
C GLN A 84 3.73 -0.52 9.83
N ILE A 85 2.64 -1.28 9.98
CA ILE A 85 1.67 -1.04 11.05
C ILE A 85 2.32 -1.44 12.37
N ILE A 86 2.38 -0.49 13.30
CA ILE A 86 2.90 -0.66 14.65
C ILE A 86 1.76 -0.34 15.62
N VAL A 87 1.31 -1.33 16.36
CA VAL A 87 0.23 -1.16 17.33
C VAL A 87 0.55 -1.91 18.61
N GLU A 88 0.06 -1.40 19.73
CA GLU A 88 0.06 -2.15 20.98
C GLU A 88 -1.11 -3.13 21.02
N ARG A 89 -0.86 -4.31 21.58
CA ARG A 89 -1.89 -5.35 21.67
C ARG A 89 -2.90 -4.97 22.76
N ASP A 90 -4.10 -4.70 22.33
CA ASP A 90 -5.27 -4.51 23.17
C ASP A 90 -6.06 -5.83 23.27
N GLY A 91 -6.29 -6.33 24.48
CA GLY A 91 -7.00 -7.60 24.72
C GLY A 91 -8.46 -7.61 24.26
N THR A 92 -9.03 -6.43 23.95
CA THR A 92 -10.42 -6.29 23.50
C THR A 92 -10.58 -6.60 22.00
N LEU A 93 -9.55 -6.34 21.18
CA LEU A 93 -9.60 -6.58 19.73
C LEU A 93 -9.25 -8.03 19.40
N LYS A 94 -10.27 -8.84 19.15
CA LYS A 94 -10.08 -10.24 18.72
C LYS A 94 -9.68 -10.35 17.25
N VAL A 95 -10.40 -9.64 16.37
CA VAL A 95 -10.21 -9.69 14.91
C VAL A 95 -10.30 -8.26 14.37
N PRO A 96 -9.20 -7.49 14.38
CA PRO A 96 -9.22 -6.11 13.93
C PRO A 96 -9.33 -6.03 12.40
N ASN A 97 -9.97 -4.96 11.93
CA ASN A 97 -9.89 -4.57 10.52
C ASN A 97 -8.64 -3.72 10.25
N VAL A 98 -8.22 -3.62 8.99
CA VAL A 98 -7.00 -2.86 8.61
C VAL A 98 -7.13 -1.37 8.88
N GLN A 99 -8.33 -0.77 8.71
CA GLN A 99 -8.58 0.64 9.06
C GLN A 99 -8.24 0.92 10.54
N THR A 100 -8.76 0.09 11.45
CA THR A 100 -8.56 0.23 12.90
C THR A 100 -7.08 0.06 13.27
N LEU A 101 -6.39 -0.88 12.63
CA LEU A 101 -4.95 -1.06 12.82
C LEU A 101 -4.17 0.16 12.36
N MET A 102 -4.52 0.71 11.19
CA MET A 102 -3.89 1.90 10.63
C MET A 102 -4.14 3.13 11.50
N ASP A 103 -5.39 3.37 11.92
CA ASP A 103 -5.78 4.46 12.82
C ASP A 103 -4.99 4.41 14.14
N ARG A 104 -4.86 3.22 14.74
CA ARG A 104 -4.09 3.03 15.97
C ARG A 104 -2.59 3.28 15.75
N SER A 105 -2.06 2.82 14.63
CA SER A 105 -0.65 3.03 14.27
C SER A 105 -0.32 4.50 14.05
N PHE A 106 -1.22 5.26 13.41
CA PHE A 106 -1.04 6.70 13.23
C PHE A 106 -1.20 7.49 14.53
N ARG A 107 -2.14 7.09 15.40
CA ARG A 107 -2.31 7.73 16.73
C ARG A 107 -1.18 7.43 17.72
N PHE A 108 -0.42 6.36 17.50
CA PHE A 108 0.73 6.03 18.34
C PHE A 108 1.84 7.09 18.27
N TYR A 109 1.91 7.82 17.15
CA TYR A 109 2.85 8.90 16.93
C TYR A 109 2.09 10.23 16.87
N GLU A 110 2.43 11.22 17.71
CA GLU A 110 1.63 12.44 17.87
C GLU A 110 1.44 13.24 16.56
N ASP A 111 2.44 13.26 15.67
CA ASP A 111 2.45 14.10 14.45
C ASP A 111 2.57 13.30 13.14
N LEU A 112 2.23 12.01 13.12
CA LEU A 112 2.36 11.20 11.92
C LEU A 112 1.24 11.49 10.92
N THR A 113 1.60 12.00 9.75
CA THR A 113 0.63 12.31 8.68
C THR A 113 1.19 12.01 7.29
N PHE A 114 0.33 11.71 6.34
CA PHE A 114 0.69 11.67 4.92
C PHE A 114 0.84 13.09 4.37
N ASP A 115 1.93 13.38 3.68
CA ASP A 115 2.12 14.69 3.05
C ASP A 115 1.25 14.89 1.79
N GLN A 116 0.96 13.78 1.11
CA GLN A 116 0.11 13.72 -0.07
C GLN A 116 -0.66 12.40 -0.09
N VAL A 117 -1.74 12.33 -0.88
CA VAL A 117 -2.50 11.10 -1.09
C VAL A 117 -1.61 10.09 -1.84
N PRO A 118 -1.33 8.91 -1.25
CA PRO A 118 -0.52 7.90 -1.92
C PRO A 118 -1.32 7.27 -3.06
N ARG A 119 -0.71 7.20 -4.26
CA ARG A 119 -1.33 6.48 -5.40
C ARG A 119 -1.41 4.98 -5.15
N CYS A 120 -0.38 4.44 -4.51
CA CYS A 120 -0.29 3.06 -4.07
C CYS A 120 0.19 3.04 -2.63
N LEU A 121 -0.57 2.41 -1.74
CA LEU A 121 -0.26 2.27 -0.33
C LEU A 121 -0.07 0.80 0.00
N ILE A 122 1.19 0.44 0.32
CA ILE A 122 1.57 -0.90 0.73
C ILE A 122 1.68 -0.93 2.25
N LEU A 123 0.76 -1.63 2.90
CA LEU A 123 0.70 -1.77 4.35
C LEU A 123 1.23 -3.14 4.77
N GLN A 124 2.22 -3.16 5.65
CA GLN A 124 2.71 -4.38 6.26
C GLN A 124 1.98 -4.63 7.57
N MET A 125 1.45 -5.85 7.72
CA MET A 125 0.69 -6.22 8.92
C MET A 125 1.60 -6.37 10.14
N PRO A 126 1.07 -6.17 11.37
CA PRO A 126 1.87 -6.26 12.59
C PRO A 126 2.29 -7.71 12.87
N ARG A 127 3.45 -8.09 12.34
CA ARG A 127 4.11 -9.38 12.50
C ARG A 127 5.50 -9.18 13.08
N PHE A 128 5.98 -10.20 13.78
CA PHE A 128 7.36 -10.23 14.27
C PHE A 128 8.10 -11.41 13.63
N GLY A 129 8.82 -11.13 12.54
CA GLY A 129 9.38 -12.15 11.66
C GLY A 129 8.31 -12.99 10.95
N LYS A 130 8.71 -14.12 10.37
CA LYS A 130 7.83 -14.96 9.52
C LYS A 130 6.79 -15.77 10.30
N LYS A 131 7.04 -16.04 11.59
CA LYS A 131 6.25 -17.00 12.40
C LYS A 131 5.28 -16.34 13.37
N PHE A 132 5.60 -15.16 13.92
CA PHE A 132 4.78 -14.53 14.94
C PHE A 132 3.81 -13.53 14.32
N LYS A 133 2.52 -13.71 14.61
CA LYS A 133 1.45 -12.80 14.21
C LYS A 133 0.88 -12.16 15.46
N MET A 134 0.78 -10.84 15.50
CA MET A 134 0.19 -10.15 16.63
C MET A 134 -1.30 -10.49 16.79
N PHE A 135 -2.00 -10.62 15.66
CA PHE A 135 -3.40 -11.03 15.58
C PHE A 135 -3.52 -12.33 14.77
N PRO A 136 -4.30 -13.32 15.25
CA PRO A 136 -4.47 -14.60 14.55
C PRO A 136 -5.26 -14.45 13.24
N TYR A 137 -6.17 -13.48 13.20
CA TYR A 137 -6.95 -13.10 12.04
C TYR A 137 -7.00 -11.58 11.96
N ILE A 138 -6.86 -11.05 10.75
CA ILE A 138 -7.05 -9.64 10.44
C ILE A 138 -8.05 -9.58 9.30
N ARG A 139 -8.97 -8.62 9.34
CA ARG A 139 -9.93 -8.40 8.26
C ARG A 139 -9.43 -7.26 7.36
N PRO A 140 -9.08 -7.51 6.09
CA PRO A 140 -8.77 -6.44 5.15
C PRO A 140 -9.98 -5.53 4.96
N SER A 141 -9.79 -4.22 5.14
CA SER A 141 -10.81 -3.24 4.78
C SER A 141 -10.85 -3.11 3.26
N LEU A 142 -12.03 -3.20 2.63
CA LEU A 142 -12.17 -3.03 1.17
C LEU A 142 -11.86 -1.60 0.74
N GLU A 143 -12.20 -0.64 1.59
CA GLU A 143 -11.87 0.77 1.45
C GLU A 143 -11.09 1.23 2.69
N LEU A 144 -10.10 2.10 2.50
CA LEU A 144 -9.40 2.80 3.58
C LEU A 144 -9.66 4.30 3.48
N ASP A 145 -10.25 4.88 4.52
CA ASP A 145 -10.37 6.32 4.68
C ASP A 145 -9.09 6.89 5.30
N ILE A 146 -8.40 7.74 4.54
CA ILE A 146 -7.16 8.39 4.98
C ILE A 146 -7.34 9.88 5.28
N ASN A 147 -8.57 10.42 5.23
CA ASN A 147 -8.83 11.86 5.34
C ASN A 147 -8.23 12.48 6.62
N HIS A 148 -8.31 11.74 7.73
CA HIS A 148 -7.82 12.19 9.02
C HIS A 148 -6.32 11.96 9.22
N MET A 149 -5.68 11.17 8.35
CA MET A 149 -4.24 10.89 8.34
C MET A 149 -3.46 11.83 7.41
N LEU A 150 -4.16 12.58 6.55
CA LEU A 150 -3.53 13.55 5.65
C LEU A 150 -3.12 14.80 6.42
N HIS A 151 -1.92 15.29 6.12
CA HIS A 151 -1.43 16.52 6.69
C HIS A 151 -2.31 17.69 6.24
N LYS A 152 -3.00 18.30 7.21
CA LYS A 152 -3.78 19.51 6.98
C LYS A 152 -2.83 20.68 6.86
N ARG A 153 -2.44 20.96 5.62
CA ARG A 153 -1.80 22.22 5.28
C ARG A 153 -2.73 23.36 5.72
N SER A 154 -2.16 24.46 6.19
CA SER A 154 -2.95 25.68 6.38
C SER A 154 -3.68 25.98 5.06
N THR A 155 -4.85 26.60 5.14
CA THR A 155 -5.58 27.07 3.96
C THR A 155 -5.48 28.59 3.83
N VAL A 156 -4.83 29.23 4.80
CA VAL A 156 -4.75 30.68 4.94
C VAL A 156 -3.31 31.15 5.01
N CYS A 157 -3.10 32.34 4.46
CA CYS A 157 -1.87 33.10 4.51
C CYS A 157 -1.54 33.44 5.96
N CYS A 158 -0.31 33.16 6.40
CA CYS A 158 0.12 33.43 7.76
C CYS A 158 0.19 34.93 8.12
N LEU A 159 0.16 35.83 7.13
CA LEU A 159 0.24 37.29 7.35
C LEU A 159 -1.12 37.98 7.31
N CYS A 160 -1.97 37.63 6.34
CA CYS A 160 -3.23 38.35 6.09
C CYS A 160 -4.48 37.47 6.20
N LEU A 161 -4.31 36.18 6.49
CA LEU A 161 -5.38 35.18 6.62
C LEU A 161 -6.22 34.96 5.34
N SER A 162 -5.87 35.59 4.21
CA SER A 162 -6.47 35.30 2.90
C SER A 162 -6.07 33.90 2.41
N PRO A 163 -6.78 33.27 1.46
CA PRO A 163 -6.42 31.95 0.96
C PRO A 163 -4.94 31.85 0.57
N ALA A 164 -4.27 30.83 1.09
CA ALA A 164 -2.87 30.56 0.77
C ALA A 164 -2.73 29.92 -0.61
N GLU A 165 -1.76 30.39 -1.38
CA GLU A 165 -1.43 29.88 -2.72
C GLU A 165 0.01 29.40 -2.83
N TYR A 166 0.87 29.76 -1.88
CA TYR A 166 2.29 29.45 -1.90
C TYR A 166 2.75 28.97 -0.53
N GLU A 167 3.73 28.08 -0.50
CA GLU A 167 4.43 27.66 0.72
C GLU A 167 5.94 27.86 0.58
N CYS A 168 6.61 28.19 1.68
CA CYS A 168 8.07 28.33 1.69
C CYS A 168 8.66 27.55 2.87
N THR A 169 9.35 26.45 2.56
CA THR A 169 10.01 25.58 3.55
C THR A 169 11.20 26.25 4.23
N TYR A 170 11.84 27.24 3.58
CA TYR A 170 12.96 27.99 4.14
C TYR A 170 12.52 29.06 5.15
N CYS A 171 11.33 29.64 4.96
CA CYS A 171 10.71 30.52 5.97
C CYS A 171 10.31 29.77 7.25
N LEU A 172 10.33 28.44 7.26
CA LEU A 172 10.16 27.60 8.46
C LEU A 172 11.36 27.69 9.41
N ALA A 173 12.56 27.93 8.86
CA ALA A 173 13.83 27.86 9.59
C ALA A 173 14.28 29.23 10.17
N ASP A 174 13.48 30.28 10.03
CA ASP A 174 13.81 31.62 10.51
C ASP A 174 13.52 31.75 12.04
N PRO A 175 14.56 32.01 12.88
CA PRO A 175 14.43 32.15 14.33
C PRO A 175 13.48 33.27 14.80
N LEU A 176 13.14 34.23 13.94
CA LEU A 176 12.24 35.35 14.30
C LEU A 176 10.75 34.95 14.29
N THR A 177 10.45 33.69 13.95
CA THR A 177 9.10 33.24 13.63
C THR A 177 8.78 31.88 14.24
N THR A 178 9.00 31.78 15.54
CA THR A 178 8.87 30.57 16.36
C THR A 178 7.42 30.12 16.50
N ASP A 179 6.92 29.25 15.61
CA ASP A 179 5.76 28.37 15.88
C ASP A 179 5.82 27.02 15.14
N GLY A 180 6.89 26.73 14.38
CA GLY A 180 7.10 25.41 13.77
C GLY A 180 6.10 24.99 12.67
N ASN A 181 5.16 25.87 12.29
CA ASN A 181 4.16 25.60 11.25
C ASN A 181 4.66 26.02 9.86
N VAL A 182 4.32 25.22 8.83
CA VAL A 182 4.61 25.54 7.43
C VAL A 182 4.01 26.90 7.07
N ARG A 183 4.88 27.87 6.74
CA ARG A 183 4.44 29.21 6.38
C ARG A 183 3.91 29.23 4.95
N GLN A 184 2.63 29.53 4.86
CA GLN A 184 1.95 29.71 3.60
C GLN A 184 1.54 31.15 3.41
N PHE A 185 1.49 31.56 2.16
CA PHE A 185 1.29 32.93 1.76
C PHE A 185 0.27 33.01 0.63
N CYS A 186 -0.52 34.08 0.59
CA CYS A 186 -1.19 34.46 -0.65
C CYS A 186 -0.14 35.02 -1.64
N GLN A 187 -0.52 35.16 -2.90
CA GLN A 187 0.38 35.64 -3.96
C GLN A 187 1.03 37.01 -3.64
N LEU A 188 0.31 37.91 -2.96
CA LEU A 188 0.84 39.23 -2.61
C LEU A 188 1.86 39.16 -1.48
N CYS A 189 1.53 38.44 -0.40
CA CYS A 189 2.38 38.30 0.77
C CYS A 189 3.66 37.51 0.47
N GLU A 190 3.59 36.51 -0.39
CA GLU A 190 4.77 35.77 -0.86
C GLU A 190 5.77 36.72 -1.50
N LYS A 191 5.34 37.52 -2.48
CA LYS A 191 6.21 38.49 -3.15
C LYS A 191 6.76 39.52 -2.18
N GLN A 192 5.96 40.02 -1.25
CA GLN A 192 6.40 41.03 -0.27
C GLN A 192 7.51 40.49 0.64
N VAL A 193 7.34 39.28 1.17
CA VAL A 193 8.32 38.65 2.07
C VAL A 193 9.60 38.28 1.31
N HIS A 194 9.48 37.69 0.13
CA HIS A 194 10.62 37.17 -0.64
C HIS A 194 11.30 38.22 -1.54
N SER A 195 10.74 39.43 -1.65
CA SER A 195 11.45 40.59 -2.26
C SER A 195 12.50 41.20 -1.33
N ASN A 196 12.45 40.90 -0.03
CA ASN A 196 13.39 41.41 0.95
C ASN A 196 14.78 40.77 0.75
N ASN A 197 15.85 41.57 0.78
CA ASN A 197 17.21 41.13 0.44
C ASN A 197 17.73 39.96 1.29
N GLN A 198 17.22 39.79 2.52
CA GLN A 198 17.62 38.69 3.41
C GLN A 198 16.95 37.35 3.07
N LEU A 199 15.87 37.35 2.27
CA LEU A 199 15.03 36.18 1.97
C LEU A 199 14.96 35.88 0.46
N LYS A 200 15.76 36.55 -0.37
CA LYS A 200 15.76 36.37 -1.83
C LYS A 200 16.16 34.96 -2.29
N ASP A 201 16.93 34.25 -1.47
CA ASP A 201 17.40 32.90 -1.78
C ASP A 201 16.33 31.84 -1.50
N HIS A 202 15.25 32.19 -0.79
CA HIS A 202 14.13 31.30 -0.58
C HIS A 202 13.34 31.15 -1.88
N LYS A 203 12.94 29.91 -2.21
CA LYS A 203 12.11 29.60 -3.38
C LYS A 203 10.74 29.09 -2.94
N PRO A 204 9.71 29.94 -2.94
CA PRO A 204 8.35 29.52 -2.62
C PRO A 204 7.79 28.60 -3.69
N THR A 205 7.14 27.53 -3.26
CA THR A 205 6.48 26.57 -4.15
C THR A 205 4.99 26.89 -4.17
N LYS A 206 4.39 26.92 -5.36
CA LYS A 206 2.94 27.11 -5.49
C LYS A 206 2.23 25.90 -4.89
N LEU A 207 1.29 26.13 -3.98
CA LEU A 207 0.44 25.09 -3.42
C LEU A 207 -0.40 24.51 -4.55
N ASN A 208 -0.31 23.20 -4.73
CA ASN A 208 -1.22 22.50 -5.62
C ASN A 208 -2.59 22.54 -4.93
N THR A 209 -3.49 23.38 -5.41
CA THR A 209 -4.86 23.58 -4.89
C THR A 209 -5.74 22.36 -5.17
N GLN A 210 -5.16 21.17 -5.27
CA GLN A 210 -5.86 19.91 -5.41
C GLN A 210 -6.63 19.65 -4.12
N THR A 211 -7.82 20.24 -4.14
CA THR A 211 -9.07 19.75 -3.61
C THR A 211 -9.10 19.57 -2.10
N ASN A 212 -9.89 20.41 -1.46
CA ASN A 212 -10.76 20.01 -0.35
C ASN A 212 -11.72 18.90 -0.81
N ALA A 213 -11.23 17.81 -1.39
CA ALA A 213 -11.99 16.62 -1.72
C ALA A 213 -12.11 15.84 -0.42
N SER A 214 -13.08 16.27 0.40
CA SER A 214 -13.73 15.41 1.36
C SER A 214 -14.03 14.07 0.68
N ASN A 215 -13.48 12.99 1.24
CA ASN A 215 -13.58 11.59 0.79
C ASN A 215 -12.36 11.01 0.03
N GLN A 216 -11.16 11.18 0.57
CA GLN A 216 -9.96 10.43 0.17
C GLN A 216 -10.03 8.99 0.70
N LYS A 217 -10.56 8.10 -0.14
CA LYS A 217 -10.64 6.66 0.13
C LYS A 217 -9.75 5.89 -0.83
N LEU A 218 -9.01 4.92 -0.32
CA LEU A 218 -8.22 4.00 -1.12
C LEU A 218 -8.93 2.65 -1.20
N GLU A 219 -8.81 1.96 -2.33
CA GLU A 219 -9.43 0.65 -2.56
C GLU A 219 -8.41 -0.49 -2.41
N LEU A 220 -8.81 -1.57 -1.76
CA LEU A 220 -7.98 -2.76 -1.63
C LEU A 220 -7.83 -3.45 -2.99
N LEU A 221 -6.59 -3.53 -3.46
CA LEU A 221 -6.23 -4.16 -4.73
C LEU A 221 -5.77 -5.61 -4.53
N ALA A 222 -4.86 -5.83 -3.59
CA ALA A 222 -4.24 -7.12 -3.40
C ALA A 222 -3.84 -7.38 -1.95
N VAL A 223 -3.78 -8.65 -1.60
CA VAL A 223 -3.35 -9.14 -0.30
C VAL A 223 -2.27 -10.20 -0.52
N LEU A 224 -1.08 -9.94 0.01
CA LEU A 224 0.03 -10.89 0.02
C LEU A 224 -0.03 -11.67 1.33
N CYS A 225 -0.01 -13.00 1.25
CA CYS A 225 -0.11 -13.87 2.42
C CYS A 225 1.11 -14.78 2.56
N ILE A 226 1.55 -14.98 3.80
CA ILE A 226 2.57 -15.97 4.19
C ILE A 226 2.14 -16.71 5.46
N ARG A 227 2.24 -18.03 5.39
CA ARG A 227 2.02 -18.92 6.55
C ARG A 227 3.31 -19.25 7.27
N THR A 228 4.32 -19.72 6.53
CA THR A 228 5.63 -20.11 7.06
C THR A 228 6.76 -19.51 6.25
N SER A 229 6.74 -19.80 4.95
CA SER A 229 7.79 -19.47 3.99
C SER A 229 7.11 -19.10 2.67
N HIS A 230 6.26 -19.99 2.16
CA HIS A 230 5.63 -19.78 0.86
C HIS A 230 4.63 -18.62 0.79
N PHE A 231 4.97 -17.60 0.00
CA PHE A 231 4.10 -16.48 -0.32
C PHE A 231 3.07 -16.85 -1.38
N VAL A 232 1.85 -16.38 -1.18
CA VAL A 232 0.76 -16.42 -2.17
C VAL A 232 0.05 -15.09 -2.20
N SER A 233 -0.71 -14.83 -3.25
CA SER A 233 -1.44 -13.58 -3.38
C SER A 233 -2.92 -13.80 -3.64
N PHE A 234 -3.70 -12.84 -3.20
CA PHE A 234 -5.10 -12.68 -3.52
C PHE A 234 -5.27 -11.31 -4.17
N VAL A 235 -5.88 -11.26 -5.34
CA VAL A 235 -5.96 -10.04 -6.15
C VAL A 235 -7.42 -9.80 -6.53
N LYS A 236 -7.87 -8.56 -6.36
CA LYS A 236 -9.17 -8.10 -6.85
C LYS A 236 -9.02 -7.76 -8.33
N TYR A 237 -9.74 -8.45 -9.19
CA TYR A 237 -9.63 -8.28 -10.65
C TYR A 237 -10.78 -7.47 -11.26
N GLY A 238 -11.74 -7.06 -10.45
CA GLY A 238 -12.90 -6.30 -10.92
C GLY A 238 -13.68 -5.62 -9.78
N PRO A 239 -14.61 -4.73 -10.13
CA PRO A 239 -15.36 -3.94 -9.15
C PRO A 239 -16.30 -4.80 -8.30
N GLY A 240 -16.78 -5.93 -8.82
CA GLY A 240 -17.68 -6.84 -8.13
C GLY A 240 -17.12 -7.30 -6.79
N LYS A 241 -18.01 -7.45 -5.78
CA LYS A 241 -17.61 -7.93 -4.45
C LYS A 241 -16.92 -9.30 -4.50
N ASN A 242 -17.32 -10.16 -5.43
CA ASN A 242 -16.85 -11.53 -5.57
C ASN A 242 -15.71 -11.66 -6.60
N SER A 243 -15.18 -10.55 -7.13
CA SER A 243 -14.14 -10.52 -8.15
C SER A 243 -12.75 -10.70 -7.55
N TRP A 244 -12.50 -11.87 -6.95
CA TRP A 244 -11.23 -12.23 -6.34
C TRP A 244 -10.60 -13.46 -7.00
N VAL A 245 -9.29 -13.39 -7.21
CA VAL A 245 -8.45 -14.53 -7.64
C VAL A 245 -7.35 -14.79 -6.63
N PHE A 246 -7.08 -16.06 -6.41
CA PHE A 246 -5.95 -16.60 -5.68
C PHE A 246 -4.86 -17.02 -6.66
N PHE A 247 -3.61 -16.67 -6.36
CA PHE A 247 -2.44 -17.07 -7.12
C PHE A 247 -1.38 -17.73 -6.23
N ASP A 248 -0.91 -18.90 -6.68
CA ASP A 248 0.16 -19.66 -6.07
C ASP A 248 1.17 -20.06 -7.16
N SER A 249 2.41 -19.57 -7.04
CA SER A 249 3.48 -19.75 -8.01
C SER A 249 4.06 -21.17 -8.05
N MET A 250 3.84 -21.96 -6.99
CA MET A 250 4.42 -23.29 -6.83
C MET A 250 3.36 -24.35 -6.47
N ALA A 251 2.12 -24.15 -6.92
CA ALA A 251 0.98 -25.01 -6.58
C ALA A 251 1.10 -26.46 -7.07
N GLY A 252 1.93 -26.72 -8.09
CA GLY A 252 2.22 -28.05 -8.59
C GLY A 252 3.64 -28.16 -9.12
N ARG A 253 4.09 -29.38 -9.40
CA ARG A 253 5.40 -29.67 -10.01
C ARG A 253 5.23 -30.72 -11.10
N ILE A 254 5.81 -30.47 -12.28
CA ILE A 254 5.88 -31.44 -13.37
C ILE A 254 7.30 -32.00 -13.41
N GLY A 255 7.45 -33.32 -13.29
CA GLY A 255 8.75 -34.02 -13.27
C GLY A 255 9.22 -34.39 -11.86
N THR A 256 10.01 -35.46 -11.75
CA THR A 256 10.41 -36.06 -10.46
C THR A 256 11.63 -35.38 -9.85
N GLU A 257 12.76 -35.30 -10.56
CA GLU A 257 14.05 -34.83 -10.01
C GLU A 257 14.35 -33.37 -10.34
N ILE A 258 14.24 -32.96 -11.61
CA ILE A 258 14.41 -31.57 -12.09
C ILE A 258 13.03 -31.00 -12.50
N GLY A 259 12.03 -31.18 -11.65
CA GLY A 259 10.67 -30.80 -11.99
C GLY A 259 10.46 -29.28 -11.98
N THR A 260 9.74 -28.77 -12.97
CA THR A 260 9.34 -27.35 -13.10
C THR A 260 8.08 -27.07 -12.28
N ASN A 261 8.05 -25.95 -11.58
CA ASN A 261 6.87 -25.50 -10.85
C ASN A 261 5.76 -25.05 -11.80
N VAL A 262 4.53 -25.39 -11.46
CA VAL A 262 3.33 -24.99 -12.20
C VAL A 262 2.55 -23.99 -11.37
N PRO A 263 2.44 -22.73 -11.81
CA PRO A 263 1.62 -21.75 -11.12
C PRO A 263 0.13 -22.05 -11.32
N VAL A 264 -0.68 -21.69 -10.35
CA VAL A 264 -2.13 -21.85 -10.39
C VAL A 264 -2.81 -20.55 -10.04
N VAL A 265 -3.79 -20.17 -10.88
CA VAL A 265 -4.75 -19.10 -10.63
C VAL A 265 -6.12 -19.75 -10.39
N ARG A 266 -6.80 -19.40 -9.30
CA ARG A 266 -8.15 -19.89 -8.99
C ARG A 266 -9.04 -18.73 -8.57
N THR A 267 -10.27 -18.68 -9.05
CA THR A 267 -11.27 -17.75 -8.53
C THR A 267 -11.64 -18.11 -7.09
N CYS A 268 -11.79 -17.10 -6.23
CA CYS A 268 -12.21 -17.27 -4.84
C CYS A 268 -13.34 -16.29 -4.48
N PRO A 269 -14.52 -16.41 -5.12
CA PRO A 269 -15.63 -15.48 -4.94
C PRO A 269 -16.16 -15.42 -3.50
N GLN A 270 -15.97 -16.49 -2.72
CA GLN A 270 -16.40 -16.58 -1.32
C GLN A 270 -15.74 -15.52 -0.43
N LEU A 271 -14.57 -14.99 -0.81
CA LEU A 271 -13.93 -13.89 -0.08
C LEU A 271 -14.81 -12.65 -0.07
N GLY A 272 -15.51 -12.39 -1.18
CA GLY A 272 -16.42 -11.25 -1.32
C GLY A 272 -17.55 -11.30 -0.31
N ASP A 273 -18.10 -12.49 -0.05
CA ASP A 273 -19.19 -12.66 0.91
C ASP A 273 -18.71 -12.41 2.35
N TYR A 274 -17.54 -12.93 2.75
CA TYR A 274 -16.95 -12.64 4.06
C TYR A 274 -16.59 -11.14 4.22
N LEU A 275 -16.01 -10.53 3.19
CA LEU A 275 -15.61 -9.12 3.21
C LEU A 275 -16.81 -8.16 3.21
N SER A 276 -18.00 -8.62 2.83
CA SER A 276 -19.24 -7.84 2.85
C SER A 276 -19.98 -7.89 4.18
N MET A 277 -19.61 -8.80 5.10
CA MET A 277 -20.26 -8.93 6.42
C MET A 277 -20.06 -7.67 7.28
N SER A 278 -20.90 -7.42 8.27
CA SER A 278 -20.58 -6.41 9.30
C SER A 278 -19.39 -6.86 10.17
N GLU A 279 -18.85 -5.97 11.00
CA GLU A 279 -17.78 -6.33 11.95
C GLU A 279 -18.26 -7.35 12.99
N GLU A 280 -19.50 -7.20 13.44
CA GLU A 280 -20.16 -8.09 14.40
C GLU A 280 -20.40 -9.46 13.79
N GLU A 281 -20.93 -9.50 12.55
CA GLU A 281 -21.15 -10.74 11.81
C GLU A 281 -19.84 -11.49 11.58
N PHE A 282 -18.80 -10.79 11.11
CA PHE A 282 -17.50 -11.41 10.87
C PHE A 282 -16.84 -11.91 12.16
N SER A 283 -16.99 -11.19 13.27
CA SER A 283 -16.47 -11.58 14.58
C SER A 283 -17.16 -12.84 15.13
N ALA A 284 -18.41 -13.11 14.71
CA ALA A 284 -19.16 -14.31 15.09
C ALA A 284 -18.85 -15.52 14.20
N VAL A 285 -18.08 -15.36 13.12
CA VAL A 285 -17.75 -16.46 12.21
C VAL A 285 -16.87 -17.51 12.92
N ASP A 286 -17.25 -18.78 12.72
CA ASP A 286 -16.43 -19.91 13.12
C ASP A 286 -15.28 -20.13 12.11
N PHE A 287 -14.12 -19.54 12.40
CA PHE A 287 -12.90 -19.65 11.58
C PHE A 287 -12.38 -21.08 11.39
N THR A 288 -12.86 -22.06 12.18
CA THR A 288 -12.48 -23.47 12.01
C THR A 288 -13.19 -24.12 10.82
N LYS A 289 -14.35 -23.58 10.43
CA LYS A 289 -15.19 -24.06 9.33
C LYS A 289 -14.94 -23.33 8.01
N MET A 290 -14.12 -22.28 8.00
CA MET A 290 -13.74 -21.59 6.77
C MET A 290 -12.99 -22.54 5.82
N ASP A 291 -13.20 -22.36 4.52
CA ASP A 291 -12.40 -23.03 3.51
C ASP A 291 -10.92 -22.59 3.60
N ALA A 292 -10.04 -23.41 3.03
CA ALA A 292 -8.60 -23.22 3.16
C ALA A 292 -8.11 -21.89 2.56
N LEU A 293 -8.74 -21.38 1.50
CA LEU A 293 -8.34 -20.13 0.85
C LEU A 293 -8.79 -18.93 1.68
N SER A 294 -10.05 -18.91 2.14
CA SER A 294 -10.55 -17.85 3.02
C SER A 294 -9.78 -17.79 4.33
N LYS A 295 -9.52 -18.95 4.95
CA LYS A 295 -8.71 -19.02 6.15
C LYS A 295 -7.32 -18.44 5.93
N ARG A 296 -6.66 -18.81 4.83
CA ARG A 296 -5.34 -18.27 4.45
C ARG A 296 -5.42 -16.75 4.22
N PHE A 297 -6.46 -16.26 3.56
CA PHE A 297 -6.67 -14.85 3.31
C PHE A 297 -6.79 -14.02 4.60
N PHE A 298 -7.48 -14.49 5.63
CA PHE A 298 -7.65 -13.73 6.88
C PHE A 298 -6.58 -13.99 7.94
N SER A 299 -6.03 -15.21 8.00
CA SER A 299 -5.04 -15.58 9.02
C SER A 299 -3.61 -15.28 8.60
N ASP A 300 -3.32 -15.35 7.30
CA ASP A 300 -1.95 -15.38 6.79
C ASP A 300 -1.54 -14.07 6.09
N ILE A 301 -2.27 -12.96 6.28
CA ILE A 301 -1.97 -11.64 5.70
C ILE A 301 -0.60 -11.13 6.14
N TYR A 302 0.26 -10.82 5.16
CA TYR A 302 1.55 -10.19 5.33
C TYR A 302 1.52 -8.73 4.90
N MET A 303 1.01 -8.46 3.69
CA MET A 303 0.83 -7.10 3.18
C MET A 303 -0.58 -6.92 2.60
N CYS A 304 -1.14 -5.72 2.77
CA CYS A 304 -2.30 -5.25 2.03
C CYS A 304 -1.87 -4.10 1.12
N ILE A 305 -2.28 -4.18 -0.15
CA ILE A 305 -1.95 -3.19 -1.17
C ILE A 305 -3.23 -2.45 -1.54
N TYR A 306 -3.21 -1.15 -1.35
CA TYR A 306 -4.30 -0.24 -1.64
C TYR A 306 -3.92 0.69 -2.77
N GLN A 307 -4.89 1.10 -3.58
CA GLN A 307 -4.70 2.07 -4.63
C GLN A 307 -5.68 3.23 -4.48
N CYS A 308 -5.25 4.42 -4.90
CA CYS A 308 -6.19 5.52 -5.10
C CYS A 308 -7.08 5.17 -6.30
N PRO A 309 -8.42 5.21 -6.18
CA PRO A 309 -9.30 5.05 -7.32
C PRO A 309 -9.01 6.20 -8.30
N ASP A 310 -8.52 5.88 -9.49
CA ASP A 310 -8.38 6.89 -10.52
C ASP A 310 -9.78 7.37 -10.91
N HIS A 311 -10.18 8.55 -10.44
CA HIS A 311 -11.35 9.27 -10.96
C HIS A 311 -11.17 9.72 -12.43
N SER A 312 -10.11 9.25 -13.11
CA SER A 312 -9.77 9.54 -14.50
C SER A 312 -9.43 8.26 -15.31
N MET A 313 -10.27 7.23 -15.21
CA MET A 313 -10.45 6.23 -16.27
C MET A 313 -11.95 6.06 -16.60
N GLN A 314 -12.67 7.17 -16.70
CA GLN A 314 -13.76 7.27 -17.68
C GLN A 314 -13.18 7.95 -18.92
N SER A 315 -13.43 7.34 -20.08
CA SER A 315 -13.12 7.75 -21.46
C SER A 315 -11.76 7.33 -22.04
N GLY A 316 -11.87 6.57 -23.14
CA GLY A 316 -10.82 6.06 -24.00
C GLY A 316 -11.38 4.94 -24.86
#